data_AF-A0A916ID11-F1
#
_entry.id   AF-A0A916ID11-F1
#
_cell.length_a   1.000
_cell.length_b   1.000
_cell.length_c   1.000
_cell.angle_alpha   90.00
_cell.angle_beta   90.00
_cell.angle_gamma   90.00
#
_symmetry.space_group_name_H-M   'P 1'
#
loop_
_entity.id
_entity.type
_entity.pdbx_description
1 polymer ?
#
loop_
_entity_poly.entity_id
_entity_poly.type
_entity_poly.pdbx_seq_one_letter_code
_entity_poly.pdbx_strand_id
1 'polypeptide(L)'
;MSVPPLVRAAAGERLDELLARGRLPLVRGLRIAAGAAQALGMLHDTGRWHGRLRPAALRLSSSADAVLLADPADLPCSATDAHYQAPEQAGSLIREPDHRCDFYLLGLLMRRMLGGPEPVGGAVDAGLAEPVAGIVAKLLAPMPEDRYQSAHGLLHDLHRCLHALEAGQRLEPFVLGTDDISDRFLPSHRLCGRGAEQRLLRHAVDRVTADGRTEVMLVCGHAGVGKTALVQDLRAHAAARGAHLAWVACTAGSQEQIAQVLHDSDASAAHPQVLVLDDLQQADGTNLAFIEPLLAGPRLARLLLIAVFRHDDLYDGHPLAALLSRLDRRGAMLQRLTLRPLRPADIERLLADTLHCEPSRTTALARWVFDETHGHPRDCHRVLRELHAQGLIAFDHHRRCWSWDIACIEARRVADSLAAPAADADPSRAELRSALEALAASRRELDAARQQLAQAKTAAAKRPLRRTRRAQRTRRQGA
;
A
#
# COMPACT_ATOMS: atom_id res chain seq x y z
N MET A 1 0.35 31.44 12.89
CA MET A 1 0.44 31.08 11.46
C MET A 1 1.21 29.77 11.40
N SER A 2 0.62 28.71 10.86
CA SER A 2 1.30 27.42 10.71
C SER A 2 2.44 27.57 9.70
N VAL A 3 3.65 27.14 10.06
CA VAL A 3 4.78 27.10 9.12
C VAL A 3 4.42 26.10 8.02
N PRO A 4 4.57 26.44 6.73
CA PRO A 4 4.29 25.51 5.65
C PRO A 4 5.27 24.32 5.71
N PRO A 5 4.81 23.08 5.45
CA PRO A 5 5.64 21.88 5.58
C PRO A 5 6.77 21.82 4.54
N LEU A 6 6.58 22.47 3.39
CA LEU A 6 7.59 22.62 2.34
C LEU A 6 8.20 24.00 2.37
N VAL A 7 9.53 24.07 2.27
CA VAL A 7 10.27 25.33 2.26
C VAL A 7 11.25 25.39 1.09
N ARG A 8 11.14 26.43 0.26
CA ARG A 8 12.00 26.66 -0.91
C ARG A 8 13.36 27.29 -0.57
N ALA A 9 13.45 27.97 0.57
CA ALA A 9 14.70 28.48 1.15
C ALA A 9 14.53 28.65 2.67
N ALA A 10 15.00 27.67 3.45
CA ALA A 10 14.92 27.72 4.92
C ALA A 10 16.31 27.95 5.51
N ALA A 11 16.39 28.80 6.55
CA ALA A 11 17.49 28.77 7.51
C ALA A 11 17.46 27.46 8.30
N GLY A 12 18.62 26.86 8.57
CA GLY A 12 18.73 25.58 9.28
C GLY A 12 19.80 24.67 8.68
N GLU A 13 20.37 23.83 9.52
CA GLU A 13 21.40 22.84 9.16
C GLU A 13 20.75 21.67 8.41
N ARG A 14 21.38 21.19 7.33
CA ARG A 14 20.86 20.05 6.58
C ARG A 14 21.27 18.73 7.23
N LEU A 15 20.43 17.70 7.09
CA LEU A 15 20.72 16.39 7.66
C LEU A 15 21.94 15.72 7.01
N ASP A 16 22.21 15.96 5.72
CA ASP A 16 23.42 15.45 5.06
C ASP A 16 24.72 16.01 5.67
N GLU A 17 24.75 17.31 5.98
CA GLU A 17 25.87 17.97 6.68
C GLU A 17 26.10 17.38 8.06
N LEU A 18 25.03 17.02 8.77
CA LEU A 18 25.11 16.36 10.06
C LEU A 18 25.62 14.93 9.96
N LEU A 19 25.09 14.16 9.00
CA LEU A 19 25.49 12.77 8.77
C LEU A 19 26.92 12.64 8.25
N ALA A 20 27.46 13.70 7.62
CA ALA A 20 28.86 13.79 7.24
C ALA A 20 29.80 13.85 8.47
N ARG A 21 29.30 14.29 9.63
CA ARG A 21 30.07 14.35 10.90
C ARG A 21 30.03 13.04 11.69
N GLY A 22 29.24 12.06 11.26
CA GLY A 22 29.11 10.75 11.89
C GLY A 22 27.68 10.37 12.25
N ARG A 23 27.55 9.27 13.02
CA ARG A 23 26.27 8.75 13.49
C ARG A 23 25.64 9.70 14.52
N LEU A 24 24.31 9.79 14.50
CA LEU A 24 23.57 10.58 15.47
C LEU A 24 23.26 9.76 16.74
N PRO A 25 23.28 10.38 17.94
CA PRO A 25 22.75 9.74 19.15
C PRO A 25 21.30 9.30 18.96
N LEU A 26 20.91 8.17 19.57
CA LEU A 26 19.58 7.56 19.40
C LEU A 26 18.44 8.57 19.60
N VAL A 27 18.43 9.27 20.73
CA VAL A 27 17.39 10.27 21.06
C VAL A 27 17.33 11.38 20.00
N ARG A 28 18.49 11.86 19.53
CA ARG A 28 18.55 12.91 18.48
C ARG A 28 18.01 12.39 17.14
N GLY A 29 18.37 11.16 16.75
CA GLY A 29 17.84 10.53 15.55
C GLY A 29 16.32 10.32 15.62
N LEU A 30 15.79 9.92 16.77
CA LEU A 30 14.34 9.76 16.99
C LEU A 30 13.59 11.10 16.95
N ARG A 31 14.14 12.18 17.51
CA ARG A 31 13.52 13.52 17.42
C ARG A 31 13.44 14.01 15.98
N ILE A 32 14.50 13.82 15.20
CA ILE A 32 14.51 14.16 13.77
C ILE A 32 13.48 13.31 13.02
N ALA A 33 13.40 12.00 13.31
CA ALA A 33 12.40 11.13 12.71
C ALA A 33 10.96 11.57 13.04
N ALA A 34 10.70 11.95 14.29
CA ALA A 34 9.40 12.46 14.72
C ALA A 34 9.06 13.78 14.02
N GLY A 35 9.98 14.75 13.99
CA GLY A 35 9.77 15.99 13.26
C GLY A 35 9.54 15.78 11.77
N ALA A 36 10.25 14.83 11.14
CA ALA A 36 10.04 14.47 9.74
C ALA A 36 8.66 13.82 9.51
N ALA A 37 8.25 12.90 10.38
CA ALA A 37 6.92 12.30 10.34
C ALA A 37 5.81 13.35 10.48
N GLN A 38 6.00 14.35 11.36
CA GLN A 38 5.07 15.47 11.51
C GLN A 38 4.99 16.33 10.25
N ALA A 39 6.13 16.70 9.67
CA ALA A 39 6.16 17.50 8.44
C ALA A 39 5.54 16.74 7.25
N LEU A 40 5.78 15.43 7.15
CA LEU A 40 5.13 14.56 6.18
C LEU A 40 3.62 14.52 6.39
N GLY A 41 3.15 14.36 7.64
CA GLY A 41 1.72 14.41 7.96
C GLY A 41 1.07 15.70 7.49
N MET A 42 1.68 16.85 7.81
CA MET A 42 1.18 18.17 7.35
C MET A 42 1.16 18.29 5.82
N LEU A 43 2.14 17.71 5.11
CA LEU A 43 2.16 17.67 3.66
C LEU A 43 1.05 16.75 3.12
N HIS A 44 0.89 15.58 3.72
CA HIS A 44 -0.12 14.59 3.37
C HIS A 44 -1.53 15.15 3.60
N ASP A 45 -1.78 15.96 4.63
CA ASP A 45 -3.09 16.59 4.83
C ASP A 45 -3.51 17.51 3.66
N THR A 46 -2.55 17.98 2.85
CA THR A 46 -2.82 18.78 1.63
C THR A 46 -3.09 17.93 0.38
N GLY A 47 -3.15 16.60 0.51
CA GLY A 47 -3.30 15.68 -0.62
C GLY A 47 -2.01 15.42 -1.41
N ARG A 48 -0.89 16.03 -1.01
CA ARG A 48 0.43 15.86 -1.65
C ARG A 48 1.33 14.92 -0.83
N TRP A 49 2.36 14.37 -1.45
CA TRP A 49 3.44 13.65 -0.77
C TRP A 49 4.80 14.06 -1.34
N HIS A 50 5.88 13.79 -0.62
CA HIS A 50 7.20 14.29 -0.97
C HIS A 50 7.86 13.48 -2.09
N GLY A 51 7.80 12.15 -2.02
CA GLY A 51 8.25 11.19 -3.04
C GLY A 51 9.76 11.12 -3.29
N ARG A 52 10.55 12.07 -2.78
CA ARG A 52 12.02 12.16 -2.95
C ARG A 52 12.76 12.41 -1.64
N LEU A 53 12.26 11.84 -0.54
CA LEU A 53 12.82 12.08 0.79
C LEU A 53 14.22 11.45 0.89
N ARG A 54 15.20 12.27 1.31
CA ARG A 54 16.63 11.93 1.38
C ARG A 54 17.34 12.89 2.35
N PRO A 55 18.61 12.68 2.72
CA PRO A 55 19.26 13.52 3.73
C PRO A 55 19.23 15.02 3.41
N ALA A 56 19.49 15.40 2.16
CA ALA A 56 19.42 16.80 1.73
C ALA A 56 18.00 17.42 1.80
N ALA A 57 16.94 16.60 1.88
CA ALA A 57 15.55 17.05 1.97
C ALA A 57 15.14 17.50 3.38
N LEU A 58 15.87 17.08 4.42
CA LEU A 58 15.55 17.43 5.81
C LEU A 58 16.41 18.62 6.25
N ARG A 59 15.74 19.69 6.66
CA ARG A 59 16.36 20.86 7.29
C ARG A 59 15.95 20.94 8.75
N LEU A 60 16.93 21.08 9.64
CA LEU A 60 16.71 21.16 11.07
C LEU A 60 16.75 22.62 11.53
N SER A 61 15.73 23.01 12.30
CA SER A 61 15.74 24.27 13.06
C SER A 61 16.90 24.28 14.07
N SER A 62 17.35 25.47 14.48
CA SER A 62 18.38 25.66 15.51
C SER A 62 18.01 25.04 16.88
N SER A 63 16.72 24.79 17.15
CA SER A 63 16.26 24.06 18.33
C SER A 63 16.23 22.54 18.16
N ALA A 64 16.61 21.99 17.00
CA ALA A 64 16.62 20.56 16.63
C ALA A 64 15.27 19.81 16.68
N ASP A 65 14.18 20.44 17.14
CA ASP A 65 12.87 19.79 17.28
C ASP A 65 11.96 19.96 16.06
N ALA A 66 12.19 20.98 15.23
CA ALA A 66 11.41 21.23 14.03
C ALA A 66 12.18 20.81 12.77
N VAL A 67 11.59 19.92 11.99
CA VAL A 67 12.09 19.49 10.68
C VAL A 67 11.26 20.14 9.59
N LEU A 68 11.93 20.76 8.63
CA LEU A 68 11.34 21.32 7.42
C LEU A 68 11.73 20.46 6.23
N LEU A 69 10.80 20.24 5.31
CA LEU A 69 11.05 19.51 4.08
C LEU A 69 11.41 20.50 2.97
N ALA A 70 12.54 20.27 2.31
CA ALA A 70 12.86 21.01 1.08
C ALA A 70 11.89 20.63 -0.04
N ASP A 71 11.63 21.55 -0.98
CA ASP A 71 10.82 21.20 -2.15
C ASP A 71 11.56 20.15 -3.02
N PRO A 72 10.91 19.04 -3.42
CA PRO A 72 11.48 18.04 -4.31
C PRO A 72 12.05 18.58 -5.62
N ALA A 73 11.60 19.74 -6.09
CA ALA A 73 12.10 20.41 -7.30
C ALA A 73 13.42 21.16 -7.08
N ASP A 74 13.67 21.64 -5.87
CA ASP A 74 14.86 22.45 -5.53
C ASP A 74 16.05 21.56 -5.06
N LEU A 75 15.89 20.25 -5.21
CA LEU A 75 16.71 19.21 -4.62
C LEU A 75 17.73 18.74 -5.67
N PRO A 76 19.06 18.85 -5.45
CA PRO A 76 20.09 18.54 -6.46
C PRO A 76 20.11 17.05 -6.84
N CYS A 77 20.31 16.72 -8.11
CA CYS A 77 20.46 15.33 -8.55
C CYS A 77 21.89 14.85 -8.24
N SER A 78 22.03 13.73 -7.54
CA SER A 78 23.28 13.12 -7.09
C SER A 78 23.27 11.62 -7.39
N ALA A 79 24.43 11.03 -7.69
CA ALA A 79 24.56 9.58 -7.89
C ALA A 79 24.12 8.76 -6.65
N THR A 80 24.21 9.34 -5.45
CA THR A 80 23.76 8.71 -4.20
C THR A 80 22.23 8.63 -4.04
N ASP A 81 21.47 9.30 -4.92
CA ASP A 81 20.01 9.31 -4.89
C ASP A 81 19.39 7.98 -5.29
N ALA A 82 20.09 7.17 -6.07
CA ALA A 82 19.62 5.86 -6.53
C ALA A 82 19.31 4.90 -5.36
N HIS A 83 19.88 5.14 -4.18
CA HIS A 83 19.67 4.31 -2.99
C HIS A 83 18.43 4.71 -2.16
N TYR A 84 17.79 5.85 -2.47
CA TYR A 84 16.60 6.35 -1.78
C TYR A 84 15.35 6.20 -2.67
N GLN A 85 14.97 4.95 -2.90
CA GLN A 85 13.82 4.60 -3.72
C GLN A 85 13.01 3.48 -3.06
N ALA A 86 11.69 3.67 -2.95
CA ALA A 86 10.79 2.62 -2.47
C ALA A 86 10.63 1.50 -3.53
N PRO A 87 10.31 0.26 -3.13
CA PRO A 87 10.13 -0.86 -4.06
C PRO A 87 9.15 -0.57 -5.22
N GLU A 88 8.03 0.10 -4.93
CA GLU A 88 7.05 0.55 -5.93
C GLU A 88 7.58 1.64 -6.85
N GLN A 89 8.48 2.50 -6.39
CA GLN A 89 9.11 3.53 -7.22
C GLN A 89 10.19 2.92 -8.13
N ALA A 90 10.86 1.86 -7.68
CA ALA A 90 11.88 1.14 -8.44
C ALA A 90 11.29 0.18 -9.49
N GLY A 91 9.96 0.13 -9.64
CA GLY A 91 9.29 -0.86 -10.50
C GLY A 91 9.41 -2.29 -9.99
N SER A 92 9.86 -2.49 -8.73
CA SER A 92 9.90 -3.81 -8.10
C SER A 92 8.49 -4.32 -7.76
N LEU A 93 7.55 -3.39 -7.55
CA LEU A 93 6.12 -3.64 -7.42
C LEU A 93 5.39 -2.93 -8.57
N ILE A 94 4.50 -3.63 -9.29
CA ILE A 94 3.66 -3.02 -10.33
C ILE A 94 2.44 -2.38 -9.66
N ARG A 95 2.69 -1.24 -9.02
CA ARG A 95 1.67 -0.40 -8.40
C ARG A 95 2.10 1.06 -8.51
N GLU A 96 1.14 1.95 -8.58
CA GLU A 96 1.43 3.38 -8.52
C GLU A 96 1.92 3.76 -7.12
N PRO A 97 3.02 4.52 -6.99
CA PRO A 97 3.46 5.04 -5.71
C PRO A 97 2.41 5.97 -5.08
N ASP A 98 2.21 5.85 -3.77
CA ASP A 98 1.38 6.74 -2.97
C ASP A 98 2.18 7.36 -1.81
N HIS A 99 1.52 8.06 -0.89
CA HIS A 99 2.18 8.74 0.23
C HIS A 99 3.00 7.80 1.13
N ARG A 100 2.72 6.50 1.13
CA ARG A 100 3.44 5.50 1.94
C ARG A 100 4.86 5.24 1.43
N CYS A 101 5.23 5.72 0.24
CA CYS A 101 6.62 5.75 -0.18
C CYS A 101 7.46 6.68 0.71
N ASP A 102 6.91 7.80 1.20
CA ASP A 102 7.62 8.71 2.10
C ASP A 102 8.00 8.03 3.43
N PHE A 103 7.13 7.14 3.93
CA PHE A 103 7.41 6.37 5.15
C PHE A 103 8.55 5.38 4.93
N TYR A 104 8.61 4.72 3.77
CA TYR A 104 9.74 3.85 3.43
C TYR A 104 11.05 4.64 3.35
N LEU A 105 11.03 5.79 2.67
CA LEU A 105 12.20 6.66 2.56
C LEU A 105 12.63 7.21 3.94
N LEU A 106 11.68 7.53 4.82
CA LEU A 106 11.97 7.90 6.21
C LEU A 106 12.59 6.72 6.98
N GLY A 107 12.16 5.49 6.72
CA GLY A 107 12.79 4.27 7.24
C GLY A 107 14.26 4.15 6.83
N LEU A 108 14.59 4.44 5.57
CA LEU A 108 15.98 4.48 5.08
C LEU A 108 16.79 5.56 5.80
N LEU A 109 16.21 6.75 5.98
CA LEU A 109 16.84 7.84 6.74
C LEU A 109 17.06 7.47 8.20
N MET A 110 16.08 6.88 8.86
CA MET A 110 16.21 6.40 10.24
C MET A 110 17.36 5.39 10.35
N ARG A 111 17.42 4.42 9.44
CA ARG A 111 18.52 3.46 9.40
C ARG A 111 19.87 4.15 9.17
N ARG A 112 19.95 5.17 8.30
CA ARG A 112 21.18 5.93 8.08
C ARG A 112 21.59 6.78 9.29
N MET A 113 20.63 7.38 9.99
CA MET A 113 20.84 8.17 11.22
C MET A 113 21.29 7.28 12.38
N LEU A 114 20.71 6.08 12.49
CA LEU A 114 20.87 5.19 13.63
C LEU A 114 21.89 4.05 13.40
N GLY A 115 22.42 3.83 12.20
CA GLY A 115 23.26 2.66 11.87
C GLY A 115 24.50 2.90 10.97
N GLY A 116 24.53 3.90 10.08
CA GLY A 116 25.65 4.22 9.15
C GLY A 116 26.11 3.08 8.19
N PRO A 117 27.02 3.31 7.23
CA PRO A 117 27.19 4.42 6.29
C PRO A 117 26.31 4.33 5.01
N GLU A 118 25.60 3.22 4.76
CA GLU A 118 24.76 3.05 3.55
C GLU A 118 23.30 2.63 3.81
N PRO A 119 22.33 3.07 2.96
CA PRO A 119 20.90 2.76 3.12
C PRO A 119 20.54 1.31 2.78
N VAL A 120 21.35 0.63 1.98
CA VAL A 120 21.06 -0.68 1.37
C VAL A 120 22.10 -1.70 1.85
N GLY A 121 21.66 -2.87 2.34
CA GLY A 121 22.56 -4.01 2.58
C GLY A 121 23.37 -4.05 3.89
N GLY A 122 22.73 -3.95 5.05
CA GLY A 122 23.38 -4.10 6.36
C GLY A 122 22.36 -4.20 7.50
N ALA A 123 22.56 -5.11 8.45
CA ALA A 123 21.65 -5.22 9.59
C ALA A 123 21.52 -3.88 10.33
N VAL A 124 20.30 -3.55 10.77
CA VAL A 124 20.09 -2.47 11.73
C VAL A 124 20.91 -2.83 12.97
N ASP A 125 21.82 -1.93 13.37
CA ASP A 125 22.86 -2.17 14.38
C ASP A 125 22.31 -2.93 15.61
N ALA A 126 23.01 -3.99 16.03
CA ALA A 126 22.56 -4.93 17.08
C ALA A 126 22.39 -4.28 18.47
N GLY A 127 22.73 -2.99 18.61
CA GLY A 127 22.55 -2.18 19.82
C GLY A 127 21.26 -1.35 19.88
N LEU A 128 20.35 -1.43 18.89
CA LEU A 128 19.07 -0.72 18.93
C LEU A 128 18.04 -1.45 19.81
N ALA A 129 17.31 -0.68 20.62
CA ALA A 129 16.20 -1.21 21.40
C ALA A 129 15.12 -1.79 20.49
N GLU A 130 14.53 -2.92 20.88
CA GLU A 130 13.57 -3.69 20.07
C GLU A 130 12.44 -2.82 19.48
N PRO A 131 11.78 -1.91 20.23
CA PRO A 131 10.70 -1.10 19.64
C PRO A 131 11.18 -0.18 18.52
N VAL A 132 12.40 0.37 18.63
CA VAL A 132 12.97 1.25 17.60
C VAL A 132 13.36 0.43 16.35
N ALA A 133 13.96 -0.74 16.55
CA ALA A 133 14.25 -1.66 15.46
C ALA A 133 12.96 -2.11 14.75
N GLY A 134 11.89 -2.36 15.51
CA GLY A 134 10.56 -2.69 14.99
C GLY A 134 9.94 -1.56 14.17
N ILE A 135 10.04 -0.30 14.61
CA ILE A 135 9.58 0.88 13.84
C ILE A 135 10.31 0.95 12.51
N VAL A 136 11.64 0.83 12.52
CA VAL A 136 12.45 0.84 11.29
C VAL A 136 12.08 -0.32 10.36
N ALA A 137 11.91 -1.53 10.90
CA ALA A 137 11.49 -2.69 10.13
C ALA A 137 10.10 -2.51 9.51
N LYS A 138 9.15 -1.93 10.25
CA LYS A 138 7.81 -1.61 9.75
C LYS A 138 7.84 -0.56 8.64
N LEU A 139 8.64 0.50 8.77
CA LEU A 139 8.81 1.50 7.70
C LEU A 139 9.44 0.90 6.44
N LEU A 140 10.40 0.00 6.60
CA LEU A 140 11.11 -0.67 5.51
C LEU A 140 10.39 -1.92 4.97
N ALA A 141 9.15 -2.16 5.39
CA ALA A 141 8.39 -3.29 4.87
C ALA A 141 8.25 -3.17 3.34
N PRO A 142 8.51 -4.25 2.58
CA PRO A 142 8.46 -4.18 1.11
C PRO A 142 7.09 -3.73 0.61
N MET A 143 6.01 -4.25 1.23
CA MET A 143 4.64 -3.91 0.88
C MET A 143 4.19 -2.64 1.62
N PRO A 144 3.72 -1.59 0.91
CA PRO A 144 3.11 -0.40 1.50
C PRO A 144 2.04 -0.65 2.57
N GLU A 145 1.25 -1.72 2.44
CA GLU A 145 0.20 -2.08 3.39
C GLU A 145 0.73 -2.57 4.74
N ASP A 146 1.99 -3.04 4.79
CA ASP A 146 2.67 -3.48 6.02
C ASP A 146 3.36 -2.32 6.75
N ARG A 147 3.48 -1.15 6.11
CA ARG A 147 4.07 0.06 6.67
C ARG A 147 3.08 0.79 7.57
N TYR A 148 3.52 1.90 8.17
CA TYR A 148 2.58 2.85 8.76
C TYR A 148 1.67 3.44 7.69
N GLN A 149 0.37 3.54 7.96
CA GLN A 149 -0.63 4.06 7.02
C GLN A 149 -0.87 5.56 7.20
N SER A 150 -0.48 6.10 8.37
CA SER A 150 -0.62 7.49 8.74
C SER A 150 0.64 8.04 9.44
N ALA A 151 0.92 9.33 9.24
CA ALA A 151 1.97 10.03 9.97
C ALA A 151 1.68 10.06 11.48
N HIS A 152 0.39 10.13 11.84
CA HIS A 152 -0.07 10.08 13.22
C HIS A 152 0.33 8.79 13.92
N GLY A 153 0.08 7.62 13.30
CA GLY A 153 0.45 6.32 13.86
C GLY A 153 1.96 6.17 14.07
N LEU A 154 2.75 6.63 13.11
CA LEU A 154 4.21 6.66 13.24
C LEU A 154 4.67 7.60 14.37
N LEU A 155 4.12 8.81 14.44
CA LEU A 155 4.41 9.79 15.49
C LEU A 155 4.08 9.26 16.87
N HIS A 156 2.95 8.58 17.03
CA HIS A 156 2.54 8.00 18.31
C HIS A 156 3.60 7.02 18.85
N ASP A 157 4.07 6.10 18.00
CA ASP A 157 5.09 5.13 18.39
C ASP A 157 6.47 5.76 18.62
N LEU A 158 6.86 6.76 17.80
CA LEU A 158 8.10 7.51 17.99
C LEU A 158 8.08 8.31 19.31
N HIS A 159 6.98 8.99 19.63
CA HIS A 159 6.83 9.74 20.88
C HIS A 159 6.83 8.83 22.10
N ARG A 160 6.24 7.64 22.02
CA ARG A 160 6.33 6.64 23.08
C ARG A 160 7.78 6.25 23.36
N CYS A 161 8.57 6.02 22.30
CA CYS A 161 9.99 5.73 22.44
C CYS A 161 10.78 6.92 23.04
N LEU A 162 10.55 8.13 22.52
CA LEU A 162 11.21 9.35 23.01
C LEU A 162 10.90 9.62 24.48
N HIS A 163 9.64 9.55 24.89
CA HIS A 163 9.22 9.80 26.26
C HIS A 163 9.92 8.84 27.25
N ALA A 164 10.00 7.55 26.92
CA ALA A 164 10.68 6.58 27.77
C ALA A 164 12.19 6.87 27.86
N LEU A 165 12.86 7.11 26.73
CA LEU A 165 14.30 7.36 26.70
C LEU A 165 14.70 8.67 27.39
N GLU A 166 13.92 9.73 27.21
CA GLU A 166 14.16 11.04 27.83
C GLU A 166 13.92 11.01 29.35
N ALA A 167 12.99 10.17 29.81
CA ALA A 167 12.79 9.88 31.23
C ALA A 167 13.84 8.93 31.83
N GLY A 168 14.83 8.49 31.04
CA GLY A 168 15.84 7.52 31.47
C GLY A 168 15.29 6.11 31.74
N GLN A 169 14.11 5.80 31.20
CA GLN A 169 13.44 4.51 31.36
C GLN A 169 13.95 3.51 30.32
N ARG A 170 13.87 2.22 30.66
CA ARG A 170 14.07 1.14 29.70
C ARG A 170 12.91 1.09 28.71
N LEU A 171 13.23 0.92 27.43
CA LEU A 171 12.22 0.69 26.40
C LEU A 171 11.70 -0.74 26.49
N GLU A 172 10.51 -0.90 27.08
CA GLU A 172 9.80 -2.18 27.10
C GLU A 172 9.15 -2.46 25.73
N PRO A 173 9.05 -3.74 25.31
CA PRO A 173 8.42 -4.13 24.05
C PRO A 173 6.95 -3.70 23.99
N PHE A 174 6.49 -3.29 22.81
CA PHE A 174 5.08 -2.99 22.59
C PHE A 174 4.64 -3.23 21.15
N VAL A 175 3.33 -3.46 20.99
CA VAL A 175 2.72 -3.65 19.66
C VAL A 175 2.72 -2.32 18.92
N LEU A 176 3.31 -2.29 17.74
CA LEU A 176 3.44 -1.10 16.90
C LEU A 176 2.18 -0.81 16.09
N GLY A 177 1.87 0.47 15.90
CA GLY A 177 0.78 0.94 15.05
C GLY A 177 -0.62 0.69 15.61
N THR A 178 -0.76 0.55 16.92
CA THR A 178 -2.09 0.41 17.56
C THR A 178 -2.99 1.62 17.37
N ASP A 179 -2.40 2.79 17.12
CA ASP A 179 -3.10 4.06 16.85
C ASP A 179 -2.89 4.53 15.39
N ASP A 180 -2.46 3.63 14.50
CA ASP A 180 -2.20 3.89 13.08
C ASP A 180 -3.44 3.66 12.24
N ILE A 181 -4.28 4.69 12.18
CA ILE A 181 -5.53 4.69 11.41
C ILE A 181 -5.45 5.83 10.41
N SER A 182 -5.47 5.49 9.11
CA SER A 182 -5.51 6.46 8.02
C SER A 182 -6.94 6.94 7.76
N ASP A 183 -7.10 8.25 7.61
CA ASP A 183 -8.31 8.91 7.13
C ASP A 183 -8.39 8.98 5.60
N ARG A 184 -7.34 8.52 4.91
CA ARG A 184 -7.29 8.39 3.46
C ARG A 184 -7.87 7.06 3.03
N PHE A 185 -8.87 7.10 2.14
CA PHE A 185 -9.47 5.89 1.62
C PHE A 185 -8.59 5.24 0.55
N LEU A 186 -7.81 4.24 0.97
CA LEU A 186 -6.97 3.44 0.09
C LEU A 186 -7.35 1.96 0.22
N PRO A 187 -8.18 1.43 -0.71
CA PRO A 187 -8.51 0.01 -0.73
C PRO A 187 -7.25 -0.88 -0.67
N SER A 188 -7.23 -1.80 0.28
CA SER A 188 -6.10 -2.72 0.49
C SER A 188 -5.86 -3.60 -0.74
N HIS A 189 -4.63 -3.58 -1.26
CA HIS A 189 -4.22 -4.43 -2.38
C HIS A 189 -3.57 -5.74 -1.91
N ARG A 190 -3.69 -6.09 -0.62
CA ARG A 190 -3.23 -7.38 -0.10
C ARG A 190 -3.97 -8.52 -0.81
N LEU A 191 -3.24 -9.57 -1.17
CA LEU A 191 -3.80 -10.78 -1.78
C LEU A 191 -4.68 -11.54 -0.78
N CYS A 192 -5.96 -11.20 -0.74
CA CYS A 192 -6.94 -11.86 0.10
C CYS A 192 -7.38 -13.19 -0.53
N GLY A 193 -7.47 -14.25 0.29
CA GLY A 193 -8.00 -15.54 -0.15
C GLY A 193 -7.11 -16.36 -1.10
N ARG A 194 -5.88 -15.92 -1.39
CA ARG A 194 -4.96 -16.59 -2.35
C ARG A 194 -3.87 -17.46 -1.73
N GLY A 195 -4.02 -17.82 -0.45
CA GLY A 195 -2.96 -18.51 0.29
C GLY A 195 -2.58 -19.88 -0.30
N ALA A 196 -3.52 -20.61 -0.89
CA ALA A 196 -3.22 -21.89 -1.53
C ALA A 196 -2.42 -21.69 -2.83
N GLU A 197 -2.86 -20.76 -3.66
CA GLU A 197 -2.23 -20.38 -4.92
C GLU A 197 -0.81 -19.83 -4.70
N GLN A 198 -0.64 -18.96 -3.70
CA GLN A 198 0.68 -18.46 -3.28
C GLN A 198 1.62 -19.59 -2.89
N ARG A 199 1.14 -20.56 -2.09
CA ARG A 199 1.97 -21.72 -1.70
C ARG A 199 2.38 -22.57 -2.90
N LEU A 200 1.49 -22.79 -3.86
CA LEU A 200 1.81 -23.54 -5.08
C LEU A 200 2.93 -22.87 -5.89
N LEU A 201 2.82 -21.56 -6.12
CA LEU A 201 3.86 -20.79 -6.82
C LEU A 201 5.20 -20.81 -6.07
N ARG A 202 5.18 -20.60 -4.76
CA ARG A 202 6.39 -20.65 -3.92
C ARG A 202 7.04 -22.03 -3.95
N HIS A 203 6.26 -23.10 -3.88
CA HIS A 203 6.79 -24.46 -4.00
C HIS A 203 7.37 -24.75 -5.38
N ALA A 204 6.83 -24.17 -6.45
CA ALA A 204 7.40 -24.30 -7.79
C ALA A 204 8.80 -23.65 -7.87
N VAL A 205 8.97 -22.45 -7.29
CA VAL A 205 10.29 -21.83 -7.16
C VAL A 205 11.24 -22.71 -6.35
N ASP A 206 10.78 -23.26 -5.23
CA ASP A 206 11.57 -24.12 -4.36
C ASP A 206 12.05 -25.39 -5.08
N ARG A 207 11.18 -26.03 -5.88
CA ARG A 207 11.56 -27.21 -6.68
C ARG A 207 12.56 -26.86 -7.78
N VAL A 208 12.32 -25.80 -8.53
CA VAL A 208 13.21 -25.39 -9.63
C VAL A 208 14.59 -24.99 -9.09
N THR A 209 14.63 -24.30 -7.94
CA THR A 209 15.89 -23.92 -7.28
C THR A 209 16.65 -25.11 -6.70
N ALA A 210 15.97 -26.12 -6.16
CA ALA A 210 16.58 -27.30 -5.53
C ALA A 210 16.92 -28.43 -6.51
N ASP A 211 15.97 -28.82 -7.35
CA ASP A 211 16.05 -30.01 -8.21
C ASP A 211 16.66 -29.70 -9.60
N GLY A 212 16.77 -28.42 -9.94
CA GLY A 212 17.26 -27.93 -11.23
C GLY A 212 16.45 -28.34 -12.44
N ARG A 213 15.20 -28.77 -12.24
CA ARG A 213 14.27 -29.12 -13.31
C ARG A 213 13.60 -27.88 -13.90
N THR A 214 13.10 -28.03 -15.13
CA THR A 214 12.21 -27.05 -15.75
C THR A 214 10.76 -27.32 -15.32
N GLU A 215 10.06 -26.30 -14.85
CA GLU A 215 8.64 -26.39 -14.51
C GLU A 215 7.86 -25.29 -15.24
N VAL A 216 6.62 -25.61 -15.65
CA VAL A 216 5.72 -24.66 -16.31
C VAL A 216 4.44 -24.53 -15.49
N MET A 217 4.18 -23.30 -15.03
CA MET A 217 2.99 -22.94 -14.27
C MET A 217 2.06 -22.08 -15.13
N LEU A 218 0.83 -22.54 -15.30
CA LEU A 218 -0.22 -21.85 -16.03
C LEU A 218 -1.15 -21.15 -15.05
N VAL A 219 -1.12 -19.81 -15.03
CA VAL A 219 -1.97 -18.99 -14.16
C VAL A 219 -3.16 -18.47 -14.97
N CYS A 220 -4.33 -19.04 -14.72
CA CYS A 220 -5.56 -18.79 -15.50
C CYS A 220 -6.63 -18.11 -14.66
N GLY A 221 -7.56 -17.41 -15.29
CA GLY A 221 -8.74 -16.84 -14.62
C GLY A 221 -9.31 -15.63 -15.35
N HIS A 222 -10.48 -15.16 -14.92
CA HIS A 222 -11.18 -14.02 -15.55
C HIS A 222 -10.35 -12.72 -15.50
N ALA A 223 -10.72 -11.74 -16.33
CA ALA A 223 -10.13 -10.41 -16.28
C ALA A 223 -10.31 -9.77 -14.89
N GLY A 224 -9.26 -9.12 -14.37
CA GLY A 224 -9.34 -8.44 -13.07
C GLY A 224 -9.38 -9.35 -11.83
N VAL A 225 -9.23 -10.68 -11.97
CA VAL A 225 -9.27 -11.64 -10.83
C VAL A 225 -8.01 -11.64 -9.94
N GLY A 226 -6.97 -10.89 -10.33
CA GLY A 226 -5.73 -10.74 -9.55
C GLY A 226 -4.58 -11.66 -9.96
N LYS A 227 -4.53 -12.14 -11.21
CA LYS A 227 -3.45 -13.03 -11.71
C LYS A 227 -2.07 -12.36 -11.64
N THR A 228 -1.93 -11.18 -12.23
CA THR A 228 -0.70 -10.39 -12.24
C THR A 228 -0.25 -10.05 -10.82
N ALA A 229 -1.18 -9.66 -9.94
CA ALA A 229 -0.89 -9.40 -8.52
C ALA A 229 -0.39 -10.65 -7.78
N LEU A 230 -0.97 -11.83 -8.05
CA LEU A 230 -0.52 -13.10 -7.47
C LEU A 230 0.92 -13.44 -7.88
N VAL A 231 1.27 -13.29 -9.15
CA VAL A 231 2.63 -13.60 -9.63
C VAL A 231 3.65 -12.58 -9.11
N GLN A 232 3.27 -11.31 -8.94
CA GLN A 232 4.15 -10.29 -8.35
C GLN A 232 4.53 -10.60 -6.90
N ASP A 233 3.62 -11.16 -6.10
CA ASP A 233 3.92 -11.57 -4.72
C ASP A 233 5.03 -12.63 -4.64
N LEU A 234 5.27 -13.37 -5.73
CA LEU A 234 6.34 -14.35 -5.81
C LEU A 234 7.74 -13.73 -5.82
N ARG A 235 7.88 -12.45 -6.23
CA ARG A 235 9.18 -11.82 -6.48
C ARG A 235 10.09 -11.82 -5.24
N ALA A 236 9.53 -11.48 -4.07
CA ALA A 236 10.29 -11.48 -2.81
C ALA A 236 10.77 -12.90 -2.43
N HIS A 237 9.91 -13.91 -2.65
CA HIS A 237 10.25 -15.31 -2.38
C HIS A 237 11.31 -15.83 -3.36
N ALA A 238 11.19 -15.50 -4.65
CA ALA A 238 12.19 -15.84 -5.67
C ALA A 238 13.57 -15.24 -5.34
N ALA A 239 13.60 -13.94 -5.01
CA ALA A 239 14.84 -13.26 -4.62
C ALA A 239 15.48 -13.90 -3.38
N ALA A 240 14.68 -14.28 -2.37
CA ALA A 240 15.17 -14.97 -1.17
C ALA A 240 15.78 -16.35 -1.44
N ARG A 241 15.43 -16.98 -2.58
CA ARG A 241 16.02 -18.25 -3.04
C ARG A 241 17.13 -18.06 -4.08
N GLY A 242 17.58 -16.83 -4.29
CA GLY A 242 18.60 -16.50 -5.29
C GLY A 242 18.13 -16.75 -6.72
N ALA A 243 16.82 -16.82 -6.94
CA ALA A 243 16.24 -16.93 -8.27
C ALA A 243 16.03 -15.55 -8.89
N HIS A 244 16.44 -15.39 -10.13
CA HIS A 244 16.25 -14.16 -10.87
C HIS A 244 14.87 -14.18 -11.54
N LEU A 245 14.03 -13.18 -11.24
CA LEU A 245 12.71 -13.05 -11.84
C LEU A 245 12.76 -12.05 -12.99
N ALA A 246 12.42 -12.51 -14.18
CA ALA A 246 12.25 -11.68 -15.36
C ALA A 246 10.78 -11.65 -15.79
N TRP A 247 10.30 -10.47 -16.17
CA TRP A 247 8.90 -10.25 -16.54
C TRP A 247 8.83 -9.76 -17.98
N VAL A 248 8.01 -10.41 -18.80
CA VAL A 248 7.75 -10.02 -20.17
C VAL A 248 6.24 -9.88 -20.35
N ALA A 249 5.80 -8.70 -20.77
CA ALA A 249 4.43 -8.52 -21.24
C ALA A 249 4.36 -8.98 -22.70
N CYS A 250 3.49 -9.95 -22.99
CA CYS A 250 3.33 -10.47 -24.34
C CYS A 250 2.57 -9.46 -25.19
N THR A 251 3.28 -8.77 -26.07
CA THR A 251 2.70 -7.89 -27.11
C THR A 251 3.40 -8.14 -28.45
N ALA A 252 2.85 -7.60 -29.54
CA ALA A 252 3.53 -7.61 -30.84
C ALA A 252 4.93 -6.99 -30.71
N GLY A 253 5.97 -7.71 -31.15
CA GLY A 253 7.36 -7.26 -31.08
C GLY A 253 8.10 -7.55 -29.77
N SER A 254 7.48 -8.23 -28.79
CA SER A 254 8.14 -8.58 -27.51
C SER A 254 9.28 -9.61 -27.62
N GLN A 255 9.59 -10.10 -28.84
CA GLN A 255 10.59 -11.15 -29.09
C GLN A 255 12.00 -10.73 -28.73
N GLU A 256 12.37 -9.48 -28.99
CA GLU A 256 13.68 -8.95 -28.61
C GLU A 256 13.84 -8.89 -27.09
N GLN A 257 12.78 -8.54 -26.35
CA GLN A 257 12.80 -8.56 -24.89
C GLN A 257 12.91 -9.98 -24.33
N ILE A 258 12.16 -10.92 -24.92
CA ILE A 258 12.28 -12.34 -24.60
C ILE A 258 13.75 -12.76 -24.84
N ALA A 259 14.28 -12.56 -26.03
CA ALA A 259 15.66 -12.91 -26.38
C ALA A 259 16.70 -12.27 -25.46
N GLN A 260 16.55 -11.00 -25.10
CA GLN A 260 17.47 -10.28 -24.21
C GLN A 260 17.47 -10.87 -22.80
N VAL A 261 16.29 -11.07 -22.20
CA VAL A 261 16.15 -11.68 -20.87
C VAL A 261 16.84 -13.04 -20.80
N LEU A 262 16.80 -13.78 -21.89
CA LEU A 262 17.38 -15.12 -21.99
C LEU A 262 18.88 -15.06 -22.22
N HIS A 263 19.36 -14.10 -23.00
CA HIS A 263 20.80 -13.88 -23.17
C HIS A 263 21.45 -13.50 -21.84
N ASP A 264 20.79 -12.62 -21.07
CA ASP A 264 21.21 -12.27 -19.71
C ASP A 264 21.14 -13.48 -18.76
N SER A 265 20.23 -14.42 -19.02
CA SER A 265 20.10 -15.68 -18.28
C SER A 265 21.23 -16.67 -18.59
N ASP A 266 21.67 -16.77 -19.85
CA ASP A 266 22.79 -17.63 -20.28
C ASP A 266 24.12 -17.18 -19.64
N ALA A 267 24.31 -15.86 -19.45
CA ALA A 267 25.45 -15.33 -18.69
C ALA A 267 25.39 -15.70 -17.20
N SER A 268 24.21 -16.06 -16.69
CA SER A 268 23.91 -16.39 -15.30
C SER A 268 23.54 -17.87 -15.11
N ALA A 269 24.17 -18.78 -15.87
CA ALA A 269 23.92 -20.22 -15.83
C ALA A 269 24.07 -20.88 -14.43
N ALA A 270 24.58 -20.15 -13.43
CA ALA A 270 24.64 -20.57 -12.04
C ALA A 270 23.32 -20.36 -11.25
N HIS A 271 22.40 -19.50 -11.69
CA HIS A 271 21.23 -19.07 -10.91
C HIS A 271 19.89 -19.53 -11.52
N PRO A 272 18.94 -20.01 -10.69
CA PRO A 272 17.60 -20.36 -11.16
C PRO A 272 16.86 -19.15 -11.72
N GLN A 273 16.10 -19.36 -12.78
CA GLN A 273 15.35 -18.30 -13.48
C GLN A 273 13.84 -18.50 -13.27
N VAL A 274 13.13 -17.41 -12.99
CA VAL A 274 11.66 -17.34 -13.02
C VAL A 274 11.27 -16.41 -14.16
N LEU A 275 10.81 -16.97 -15.27
CA LEU A 275 10.34 -16.20 -16.41
C LEU A 275 8.82 -16.07 -16.34
N VAL A 276 8.33 -14.84 -16.26
CA VAL A 276 6.89 -14.54 -16.31
C VAL A 276 6.54 -14.01 -17.69
N LEU A 277 5.59 -14.68 -18.35
CA LEU A 277 4.95 -14.23 -19.57
C LEU A 277 3.54 -13.77 -19.22
N ASP A 278 3.32 -12.46 -19.15
CA ASP A 278 2.01 -11.89 -18.83
C ASP A 278 1.21 -11.58 -20.09
N ASP A 279 -0.12 -11.67 -19.98
CA ASP A 279 -1.07 -11.48 -21.07
C ASP A 279 -0.77 -12.32 -22.32
N LEU A 280 -0.45 -13.60 -22.12
CA LEU A 280 -0.06 -14.52 -23.19
C LEU A 280 -1.13 -14.68 -24.29
N GLN A 281 -2.40 -14.33 -24.00
CA GLN A 281 -3.46 -14.25 -25.01
C GLN A 281 -3.20 -13.21 -26.12
N GLN A 282 -2.34 -12.22 -25.88
CA GLN A 282 -1.95 -11.21 -26.85
C GLN A 282 -0.74 -11.64 -27.70
N ALA A 283 -0.14 -12.80 -27.41
CA ALA A 283 0.99 -13.29 -28.17
C ALA A 283 0.55 -13.76 -29.57
N ASP A 284 1.27 -13.29 -30.59
CA ASP A 284 1.12 -13.81 -31.95
C ASP A 284 1.85 -15.16 -32.12
N GLY A 285 1.62 -15.81 -33.26
CA GLY A 285 2.29 -17.08 -33.59
C GLY A 285 3.81 -16.98 -33.60
N THR A 286 4.36 -15.79 -33.85
CA THR A 286 5.79 -15.53 -33.91
C THR A 286 6.40 -15.49 -32.51
N ASN A 287 5.76 -14.81 -31.54
CA ASN A 287 6.17 -14.81 -30.12
C ASN A 287 6.18 -16.23 -29.55
N LEU A 288 5.16 -17.03 -29.87
CA LEU A 288 5.05 -18.41 -29.41
C LEU A 288 6.09 -19.33 -30.07
N ALA A 289 6.45 -19.07 -31.33
CA ALA A 289 7.52 -19.77 -32.02
C ALA A 289 8.91 -19.46 -31.43
N PHE A 290 9.10 -18.33 -30.74
CA PHE A 290 10.34 -18.03 -29.99
C PHE A 290 10.41 -18.72 -28.62
N ILE A 291 9.27 -18.88 -27.96
CA ILE A 291 9.18 -19.58 -26.66
C ILE A 291 9.40 -21.10 -26.84
N GLU A 292 9.09 -21.65 -28.01
CA GLU A 292 9.17 -23.09 -28.24
C GLU A 292 10.63 -23.65 -28.25
N PRO A 293 11.57 -23.13 -29.05
CA PRO A 293 12.98 -23.54 -29.01
C PRO A 293 13.60 -23.35 -27.63
N LEU A 294 13.13 -22.34 -26.90
CA LEU A 294 13.54 -22.08 -25.53
C LEU A 294 13.35 -23.32 -24.68
N LEU A 295 12.08 -23.72 -24.53
CA LEU A 295 11.63 -24.81 -23.67
C LEU A 295 12.04 -26.19 -24.21
N ALA A 296 12.52 -26.25 -25.45
CA ALA A 296 12.99 -27.45 -26.13
C ALA A 296 14.50 -27.70 -26.00
N GLY A 297 15.28 -26.69 -25.60
CA GLY A 297 16.73 -26.79 -25.58
C GLY A 297 17.24 -27.57 -24.36
N PRO A 298 18.37 -28.32 -24.49
CA PRO A 298 19.06 -28.95 -23.35
C PRO A 298 19.69 -27.94 -22.37
N ARG A 299 19.44 -26.64 -22.56
CA ARG A 299 20.11 -25.51 -21.90
C ARG A 299 19.36 -24.95 -20.68
N LEU A 300 18.13 -25.35 -20.41
CA LEU A 300 17.28 -24.75 -19.37
C LEU A 300 17.16 -25.59 -18.09
N ALA A 301 18.28 -26.06 -17.55
CA ALA A 301 18.26 -26.49 -16.15
C ALA A 301 17.89 -25.28 -15.27
N ARG A 302 17.02 -25.47 -14.27
CA ARG A 302 16.62 -24.44 -13.28
C ARG A 302 15.74 -23.31 -13.83
N LEU A 303 14.77 -23.59 -14.71
CA LEU A 303 13.77 -22.61 -15.18
C LEU A 303 12.36 -22.88 -14.62
N LEU A 304 11.73 -21.86 -14.04
CA LEU A 304 10.29 -21.79 -13.82
C LEU A 304 9.67 -20.83 -14.85
N LEU A 305 8.87 -21.36 -15.77
CA LEU A 305 8.07 -20.53 -16.65
C LEU A 305 6.66 -20.34 -16.05
N ILE A 306 6.25 -19.09 -15.85
CA ILE A 306 4.90 -18.73 -15.43
C ILE A 306 4.21 -18.05 -16.61
N ALA A 307 3.19 -18.70 -17.17
CA ALA A 307 2.36 -18.16 -18.23
C ALA A 307 1.02 -17.70 -17.67
N VAL A 308 0.71 -16.41 -17.80
CA VAL A 308 -0.53 -15.80 -17.34
C VAL A 308 -1.45 -15.56 -18.53
N PHE A 309 -2.69 -16.02 -18.43
CA PHE A 309 -3.69 -15.81 -19.49
C PHE A 309 -5.14 -15.82 -18.95
N ARG A 310 -6.12 -15.44 -19.77
CA ARG A 310 -7.53 -15.41 -19.35
C ARG A 310 -8.22 -16.74 -19.61
N HIS A 311 -9.16 -17.07 -18.74
CA HIS A 311 -9.90 -18.34 -18.83
C HIS A 311 -10.59 -18.52 -20.18
N ASP A 312 -11.13 -17.44 -20.75
CA ASP A 312 -11.97 -17.46 -21.94
C ASP A 312 -11.18 -17.52 -23.25
N ASP A 313 -9.85 -17.38 -23.19
CA ASP A 313 -8.99 -17.26 -24.36
C ASP A 313 -8.44 -18.62 -24.86
N LEU A 314 -8.63 -19.71 -24.10
CA LEU A 314 -8.23 -21.06 -24.52
C LEU A 314 -9.39 -21.79 -25.20
N TYR A 315 -9.56 -21.57 -26.50
CA TYR A 315 -10.42 -22.40 -27.36
C TYR A 315 -9.61 -23.51 -28.05
N ASP A 316 -10.31 -24.54 -28.54
CA ASP A 316 -9.71 -25.62 -29.32
C ASP A 316 -9.03 -25.06 -30.58
N GLY A 317 -7.71 -25.23 -30.69
CA GLY A 317 -6.88 -24.67 -31.76
C GLY A 317 -6.01 -23.48 -31.36
N HIS A 318 -6.10 -23.01 -30.10
CA HIS A 318 -5.24 -21.92 -29.63
C HIS A 318 -3.74 -22.31 -29.71
N PRO A 319 -2.86 -21.45 -30.28
CA PRO A 319 -1.42 -21.72 -30.41
C PRO A 319 -0.71 -22.12 -29.10
N LEU A 320 -1.14 -21.55 -27.97
CA LEU A 320 -0.69 -21.95 -26.63
C LEU A 320 -1.03 -23.40 -26.29
N ALA A 321 -2.25 -23.88 -26.59
CA ALA A 321 -2.63 -25.27 -26.32
C ALA A 321 -1.73 -26.26 -27.08
N ALA A 322 -1.36 -25.93 -28.32
CA ALA A 322 -0.40 -26.71 -29.10
C ALA A 322 1.02 -26.68 -28.51
N LEU A 323 1.47 -25.53 -28.00
CA LEU A 323 2.74 -25.42 -27.27
C LEU A 323 2.73 -26.28 -26.00
N LEU A 324 1.71 -26.14 -25.14
CA LEU A 324 1.58 -26.91 -23.90
C LEU A 324 1.55 -28.42 -24.15
N SER A 325 0.80 -28.88 -25.16
CA SER A 325 0.75 -30.30 -25.54
C SER A 325 2.09 -30.85 -26.06
N ARG A 326 2.95 -29.98 -26.61
CA ARG A 326 4.32 -30.36 -27.01
C ARG A 326 5.26 -30.43 -25.81
N LEU A 327 5.09 -29.55 -24.83
CA LEU A 327 5.88 -29.55 -23.58
C LEU A 327 5.55 -30.76 -22.71
N ASP A 328 4.27 -31.13 -22.60
CA ASP A 328 3.81 -32.30 -21.86
C ASP A 328 4.45 -33.59 -22.40
N ARG A 329 4.41 -33.76 -23.74
CA ARG A 329 5.04 -34.90 -24.43
C ARG A 329 6.55 -35.00 -24.24
N ARG A 330 7.21 -33.90 -23.85
CA ARG A 330 8.65 -33.85 -23.57
C ARG A 330 8.98 -34.03 -22.08
N GLY A 331 7.98 -34.28 -21.23
CA GLY A 331 8.15 -34.52 -19.80
C GLY A 331 8.31 -33.25 -18.96
N ALA A 332 7.94 -32.08 -19.48
CA ALA A 332 7.88 -30.87 -18.67
C ALA A 332 6.76 -31.00 -17.63
N MET A 333 7.04 -30.65 -16.38
CA MET A 333 6.03 -30.65 -15.33
C MET A 333 5.09 -29.46 -15.53
N LEU A 334 3.90 -29.74 -16.08
CA LEU A 334 2.86 -28.75 -16.33
C LEU A 334 1.88 -28.70 -15.16
N GLN A 335 1.79 -27.54 -14.52
CA GLN A 335 0.79 -27.27 -13.48
C GLN A 335 -0.15 -26.17 -13.91
N ARG A 336 -1.45 -26.34 -13.64
CA ARG A 336 -2.48 -25.33 -13.89
C ARG A 336 -3.04 -24.80 -12.59
N LEU A 337 -3.02 -23.49 -12.45
CA LEU A 337 -3.50 -22.73 -11.31
C LEU A 337 -4.60 -21.78 -11.79
N THR A 338 -5.85 -22.07 -11.44
CA THR A 338 -7.02 -21.29 -11.85
C THR A 338 -7.51 -20.40 -10.70
N LEU A 339 -7.44 -19.08 -10.88
CA LEU A 339 -7.94 -18.10 -9.92
C LEU A 339 -9.45 -17.95 -10.07
N ARG A 340 -10.16 -18.18 -8.97
CA ARG A 340 -11.62 -17.94 -8.85
C ARG A 340 -11.89 -16.57 -8.25
N PRO A 341 -13.09 -15.98 -8.41
CA PRO A 341 -13.50 -14.80 -7.66
C PRO A 341 -13.31 -14.97 -6.14
N LEU A 342 -13.18 -13.86 -5.42
CA LEU A 342 -13.04 -13.82 -3.96
C LEU A 342 -14.31 -14.34 -3.30
N ARG A 343 -14.15 -15.09 -2.21
CA ARG A 343 -15.30 -15.49 -1.37
C ARG A 343 -15.68 -14.34 -0.45
N PRO A 344 -16.90 -14.33 0.12
CA PRO A 344 -17.31 -13.31 1.08
C PRO A 344 -16.31 -13.11 2.23
N ALA A 345 -15.78 -14.19 2.81
CA ALA A 345 -14.76 -14.12 3.87
C ALA A 345 -13.40 -13.54 3.42
N ASP A 346 -13.11 -13.57 2.11
CA ASP A 346 -11.92 -12.93 1.56
C ASP A 346 -12.16 -11.41 1.39
N ILE A 347 -13.39 -11.01 1.03
CA ILE A 347 -13.81 -9.61 0.93
C ILE A 347 -13.92 -8.96 2.32
N GLU A 348 -14.42 -9.68 3.32
CA GLU A 348 -14.45 -9.22 4.72
C GLU A 348 -13.06 -8.81 5.20
N ARG A 349 -12.04 -9.62 4.89
CA ARG A 349 -10.64 -9.33 5.21
C ARG A 349 -10.10 -8.13 4.42
N LEU A 350 -10.38 -8.06 3.13
CA LEU A 350 -10.02 -6.90 2.30
C LEU A 350 -10.61 -5.61 2.88
N LEU A 351 -11.86 -5.64 3.31
CA LEU A 351 -12.55 -4.51 3.94
C LEU A 351 -11.97 -4.18 5.32
N ALA A 352 -11.69 -5.18 6.14
CA ALA A 352 -11.10 -5.00 7.46
C ALA A 352 -9.74 -4.29 7.36
N ASP A 353 -8.90 -4.72 6.41
CA ASP A 353 -7.61 -4.12 6.12
C ASP A 353 -7.75 -2.68 5.58
N THR A 354 -8.74 -2.45 4.70
CA THR A 354 -9.01 -1.14 4.10
C THR A 354 -9.55 -0.12 5.12
N LEU A 355 -10.42 -0.57 6.02
CA LEU A 355 -11.17 0.28 6.95
C LEU A 355 -10.55 0.28 8.36
N HIS A 356 -9.40 -0.38 8.53
CA HIS A 356 -8.66 -0.51 9.78
C HIS A 356 -9.56 -0.91 10.96
N CYS A 357 -10.35 -1.96 10.77
CA CYS A 357 -11.32 -2.41 11.77
C CYS A 357 -11.38 -3.94 11.86
N GLU A 358 -12.06 -4.44 12.89
CA GLU A 358 -12.26 -5.87 13.07
C GLU A 358 -13.10 -6.47 11.91
N PRO A 359 -12.76 -7.66 11.38
CA PRO A 359 -13.50 -8.30 10.28
C PRO A 359 -15.00 -8.50 10.55
N SER A 360 -15.40 -8.75 11.80
CA SER A 360 -16.81 -8.93 12.17
C SER A 360 -17.67 -7.70 11.89
N ARG A 361 -17.09 -6.49 11.92
CA ARG A 361 -17.80 -5.24 11.56
C ARG A 361 -18.09 -5.14 10.07
N THR A 362 -17.28 -5.78 9.23
CA THR A 362 -17.36 -5.63 7.77
C THR A 362 -18.29 -6.66 7.12
N THR A 363 -18.79 -7.65 7.85
CA THR A 363 -19.63 -8.74 7.31
C THR A 363 -20.81 -8.28 6.45
N ALA A 364 -21.59 -7.31 6.92
CA ALA A 364 -22.75 -6.82 6.16
C ALA A 364 -22.32 -6.09 4.87
N LEU A 365 -21.26 -5.26 4.95
CA LEU A 365 -20.69 -4.57 3.78
C LEU A 365 -20.07 -5.56 2.80
N ALA A 366 -19.38 -6.59 3.30
CA ALA A 366 -18.72 -7.61 2.48
C ALA A 366 -19.73 -8.42 1.68
N ARG A 367 -20.87 -8.77 2.27
CA ARG A 367 -21.98 -9.43 1.57
C ARG A 367 -22.54 -8.54 0.48
N TRP A 368 -22.84 -7.28 0.80
CA TRP A 368 -23.33 -6.32 -0.19
C TRP A 368 -22.35 -6.14 -1.36
N VAL A 369 -21.04 -5.97 -1.08
CA VAL A 369 -20.00 -5.88 -2.11
C VAL A 369 -19.90 -7.18 -2.92
N PHE A 370 -20.02 -8.35 -2.27
CA PHE A 370 -20.02 -9.63 -2.97
C PHE A 370 -21.21 -9.76 -3.93
N ASP A 371 -22.42 -9.38 -3.50
CA ASP A 371 -23.62 -9.46 -4.33
C ASP A 371 -23.52 -8.53 -5.53
N GLU A 372 -22.93 -7.34 -5.36
CA GLU A 372 -22.75 -6.34 -6.41
C GLU A 372 -21.64 -6.71 -7.42
N THR A 373 -20.64 -7.48 -7.00
CA THR A 373 -19.41 -7.70 -7.79
C THR A 373 -19.14 -9.16 -8.12
N HIS A 374 -19.94 -10.07 -7.59
CA HIS A 374 -19.73 -11.52 -7.59
C HIS A 374 -18.30 -11.92 -7.15
N GLY A 375 -17.68 -11.10 -6.29
CA GLY A 375 -16.34 -11.30 -5.76
C GLY A 375 -15.19 -11.03 -6.74
N HIS A 376 -15.43 -10.37 -7.87
CA HIS A 376 -14.35 -9.96 -8.75
C HIS A 376 -13.53 -8.81 -8.11
N PRO A 377 -12.24 -9.00 -7.76
CA PRO A 377 -11.45 -8.03 -7.00
C PRO A 377 -11.44 -6.62 -7.58
N ARG A 378 -11.25 -6.49 -8.91
CA ARG A 378 -11.23 -5.18 -9.57
C ARG A 378 -12.56 -4.44 -9.38
N ASP A 379 -13.67 -5.16 -9.46
CA ASP A 379 -15.01 -4.59 -9.28
C ASP A 379 -15.30 -4.30 -7.81
N CYS A 380 -14.81 -5.13 -6.88
CA CYS A 380 -14.81 -4.80 -5.44
C CYS A 380 -14.13 -3.45 -5.19
N HIS A 381 -12.90 -3.26 -5.70
CA HIS A 381 -12.18 -2.00 -5.57
C HIS A 381 -12.91 -0.81 -6.20
N ARG A 382 -13.51 -1.01 -7.38
CA ARG A 382 -14.28 0.02 -8.09
C ARG A 382 -15.47 0.48 -7.24
N VAL A 383 -16.32 -0.45 -6.82
CA VAL A 383 -17.52 -0.17 -6.03
C VAL A 383 -17.16 0.51 -4.70
N LEU A 384 -16.08 0.06 -4.04
CA LEU A 384 -15.62 0.69 -2.80
C LEU A 384 -15.21 2.16 -2.99
N ARG A 385 -14.52 2.47 -4.09
CA ARG A 385 -14.16 3.85 -4.43
C ARG A 385 -15.40 4.69 -4.75
N GLU A 386 -16.39 4.11 -5.42
CA GLU A 386 -17.67 4.77 -5.71
C GLU A 386 -18.43 5.10 -4.42
N LEU A 387 -18.55 4.15 -3.49
CA LEU A 387 -19.18 4.38 -2.18
C LEU A 387 -18.48 5.50 -1.39
N HIS A 388 -17.14 5.51 -1.40
CA HIS A 388 -16.38 6.58 -0.76
C HIS A 388 -16.57 7.94 -1.45
N ALA A 389 -16.52 7.98 -2.79
CA ALA A 389 -16.73 9.21 -3.56
C ALA A 389 -18.13 9.80 -3.34
N GLN A 390 -19.12 8.96 -3.05
CA GLN A 390 -20.48 9.37 -2.70
C GLN A 390 -20.66 9.73 -1.21
N GLY A 391 -19.62 9.59 -0.39
CA GLY A 391 -19.66 9.85 1.06
C GLY A 391 -20.42 8.79 1.86
N LEU A 392 -20.73 7.62 1.27
CA LEU A 392 -21.40 6.51 1.95
C LEU A 392 -20.44 5.69 2.83
N ILE A 393 -19.16 5.72 2.49
CA ILE A 393 -18.05 5.33 3.36
C ILE A 393 -17.29 6.61 3.68
N ALA A 394 -17.24 6.99 4.95
CA ALA A 394 -16.61 8.23 5.38
C ALA A 394 -15.82 8.04 6.68
N PHE A 395 -14.72 8.78 6.81
CA PHE A 395 -13.92 8.78 8.02
C PHE A 395 -14.54 9.68 9.10
N ASP A 396 -14.83 9.13 10.27
CA ASP A 396 -15.24 9.90 11.44
C ASP A 396 -13.98 10.37 12.19
N HIS A 397 -13.60 11.63 12.00
CA HIS A 397 -12.43 12.22 12.67
C HIS A 397 -12.58 12.34 14.19
N HIS A 398 -13.80 12.31 14.75
CA HIS A 398 -14.00 12.34 16.20
C HIS A 398 -13.75 10.97 16.82
N ARG A 399 -14.25 9.92 16.17
CA ARG A 399 -14.05 8.53 16.61
C ARG A 399 -12.78 7.88 16.07
N ARG A 400 -12.12 8.55 15.12
CA ARG A 400 -10.95 8.08 14.38
C ARG A 400 -11.17 6.70 13.77
N CYS A 401 -12.29 6.53 13.10
CA CYS A 401 -12.63 5.27 12.45
C CYS A 401 -13.45 5.49 11.19
N TRP A 402 -13.35 4.57 10.26
CA TRP A 402 -14.25 4.51 9.11
C TRP A 402 -15.67 4.15 9.55
N SER A 403 -16.64 4.84 8.93
CA SER A 403 -18.07 4.70 9.19
C SER A 403 -18.82 4.50 7.87
N TRP A 404 -19.84 3.66 7.92
CA TRP A 404 -20.75 3.37 6.82
C TRP A 404 -22.10 2.95 7.39
N ASP A 405 -23.15 3.14 6.61
CA ASP A 405 -24.51 2.69 6.96
C ASP A 405 -25.05 1.85 5.81
N ILE A 406 -25.22 0.55 6.08
CA ILE A 406 -25.69 -0.42 5.07
C ILE A 406 -27.09 -0.06 4.58
N ALA A 407 -27.97 0.42 5.46
CA ALA A 407 -29.33 0.81 5.06
C ALA A 407 -29.28 2.00 4.08
N CYS A 408 -28.36 2.94 4.29
CA CYS A 408 -28.15 4.06 3.36
C CYS A 408 -27.59 3.59 2.01
N ILE A 409 -26.64 2.65 2.01
CA ILE A 409 -26.05 2.08 0.80
C ILE A 409 -27.13 1.34 -0.01
N GLU A 410 -27.94 0.50 0.64
CA GLU A 410 -29.01 -0.24 0.00
C GLU A 410 -30.12 0.68 -0.54
N ALA A 411 -30.54 1.68 0.25
CA ALA A 411 -31.54 2.66 -0.17
C ALA A 411 -31.08 3.43 -1.41
N ARG A 412 -29.79 3.77 -1.49
CA ARG A 412 -29.23 4.46 -2.66
C ARG A 412 -29.24 3.60 -3.91
N ARG A 413 -28.89 2.31 -3.78
CA ARG A 413 -28.97 1.35 -4.90
C ARG A 413 -30.38 1.26 -5.49
N VAL A 414 -31.41 1.22 -4.63
CA VAL A 414 -32.81 1.20 -5.07
C VAL A 414 -33.15 2.49 -5.80
N ALA A 415 -32.74 3.65 -5.27
CA ALA A 415 -32.96 4.93 -5.94
C ALA A 415 -32.26 5.03 -7.32
N ASP A 416 -31.01 4.57 -7.42
CA ASP A 416 -30.25 4.58 -8.68
C ASP A 416 -30.86 3.59 -9.71
N SER A 417 -31.32 2.40 -9.26
CA SER A 417 -32.04 1.45 -10.12
C SER A 417 -33.39 1.97 -10.63
N LEU A 418 -34.07 2.82 -9.84
CA LEU A 418 -35.31 3.49 -10.25
C LEU A 418 -35.05 4.71 -11.14
N ALA A 419 -33.85 5.28 -11.10
CA ALA A 419 -33.42 6.39 -11.95
C ALA A 419 -32.83 5.94 -13.31
N ALA A 420 -32.45 4.66 -13.45
CA ALA A 420 -32.06 4.09 -14.72
C ALA A 420 -33.21 4.18 -15.74
N PRO A 421 -32.94 4.49 -17.03
CA PRO A 421 -33.98 4.70 -18.03
C PRO A 421 -34.63 3.36 -18.43
N ALA A 422 -35.54 2.88 -17.58
CA ALA A 422 -36.49 1.82 -17.88
C ALA A 422 -37.89 2.44 -17.83
N ALA A 423 -38.38 2.81 -19.02
CA ALA A 423 -39.77 3.13 -19.38
C ALA A 423 -40.66 3.66 -18.23
N ASP A 424 -40.81 4.99 -18.21
CA ASP A 424 -41.88 5.72 -17.52
C ASP A 424 -43.23 5.00 -17.61
N ALA A 425 -43.92 4.83 -16.46
CA ALA A 425 -45.38 4.85 -16.33
C ALA A 425 -45.94 4.52 -14.91
N ASP A 426 -45.12 4.29 -13.87
CA ASP A 426 -45.67 3.91 -12.55
C ASP A 426 -45.61 5.05 -11.52
N PRO A 427 -46.76 5.69 -11.16
CA PRO A 427 -46.81 6.75 -10.15
C PRO A 427 -46.36 6.29 -8.75
N SER A 428 -46.45 4.99 -8.43
CA SER A 428 -45.95 4.46 -7.16
C SER A 428 -44.41 4.53 -7.05
N ARG A 429 -43.69 4.46 -8.18
CA ARG A 429 -42.22 4.64 -8.22
C ARG A 429 -41.82 6.10 -7.99
N ALA A 430 -42.63 7.06 -8.44
CA ALA A 430 -42.38 8.48 -8.22
C ALA A 430 -42.55 8.87 -6.75
N GLU A 431 -43.59 8.36 -6.08
CA GLU A 431 -43.81 8.54 -4.64
C GLU A 431 -42.69 7.89 -3.81
N LEU A 432 -42.28 6.66 -4.16
CA LEU A 432 -41.19 5.97 -3.48
C LEU A 432 -39.85 6.71 -3.64
N ARG A 433 -39.59 7.26 -4.83
CA ARG A 433 -38.41 8.09 -5.12
C ARG A 433 -38.41 9.37 -4.28
N SER A 434 -39.54 10.07 -4.22
CA SER A 434 -39.68 11.28 -3.40
C SER A 434 -39.47 10.98 -1.92
N ALA A 435 -40.00 9.87 -1.41
CA ALA A 435 -39.81 9.44 -0.03
C ALA A 435 -38.34 9.11 0.29
N LEU A 436 -37.63 8.41 -0.61
CA LEU A 436 -36.21 8.09 -0.45
C LEU A 436 -35.31 9.32 -0.51
N GLU A 437 -35.58 10.25 -1.43
CA GLU A 437 -34.86 11.52 -1.54
C GLU A 437 -35.07 12.38 -0.28
N ALA A 438 -36.30 12.43 0.26
CA ALA A 438 -36.60 13.11 1.52
C ALA A 438 -35.87 12.48 2.72
N LEU A 439 -35.81 11.14 2.80
CA LEU A 439 -35.10 10.44 3.87
C LEU A 439 -33.59 10.72 3.84
N ALA A 440 -33.00 10.72 2.62
CA ALA A 440 -31.60 11.05 2.41
C ALA A 440 -31.29 12.52 2.74
N ALA A 441 -32.20 13.44 2.45
CA ALA A 441 -32.07 14.86 2.79
C ALA A 441 -32.14 15.09 4.31
N SER A 442 -33.17 14.55 4.99
CA SER A 442 -33.29 14.65 6.45
C SER A 442 -32.11 14.03 7.19
N ARG A 443 -31.50 12.96 6.64
CA ARG A 443 -30.30 12.35 7.24
C ARG A 443 -29.06 13.24 7.10
N ARG A 444 -28.86 13.90 5.95
CA ARG A 444 -27.77 14.90 5.77
C ARG A 444 -27.90 16.05 6.76
N GLU A 445 -29.13 16.53 6.99
CA GLU A 445 -29.41 17.56 7.98
C GLU A 445 -29.10 17.08 9.41
N LEU A 446 -29.44 15.83 9.74
CA LEU A 446 -29.11 15.20 11.03
C LEU A 446 -27.60 15.06 11.25
N ASP A 447 -26.84 14.67 10.22
CA ASP A 447 -25.39 14.51 10.33
C ASP A 447 -24.68 15.88 10.38
N ALA A 448 -25.17 16.88 9.63
CA ALA A 448 -24.73 18.27 9.75
C ALA A 448 -25.02 18.83 11.15
N ALA A 449 -26.21 18.58 11.71
CA ALA A 449 -26.58 18.98 13.07
C ALA A 449 -25.71 18.30 14.14
N ARG A 450 -25.37 17.00 13.94
CA ARG A 450 -24.44 16.27 14.82
C ARG A 450 -23.03 16.84 14.77
N GLN A 451 -22.53 17.20 13.58
CA GLN A 451 -21.24 17.88 13.42
C GLN A 451 -21.24 19.25 14.09
N GLN A 452 -22.29 20.06 13.91
CA GLN A 452 -22.42 21.35 14.60
C GLN A 452 -22.47 21.20 16.12
N LEU A 453 -23.20 20.20 16.63
CA LEU A 453 -23.24 19.89 18.07
C LEU A 453 -21.87 19.45 18.61
N ALA A 454 -21.11 18.65 17.84
CA ALA A 454 -19.76 18.23 18.21
C ALA A 454 -18.77 19.41 18.21
N GLN A 455 -18.86 20.29 17.21
CA GLN A 455 -18.09 21.53 17.15
C GLN A 455 -18.41 22.47 18.31
N ALA A 456 -19.70 22.62 18.66
CA ALA A 456 -20.16 23.42 19.80
C ALA A 456 -19.65 22.86 21.14
N LYS A 457 -19.68 21.53 21.33
CA LYS A 457 -19.10 20.87 22.52
C LYS A 457 -17.59 21.07 22.62
N THR A 458 -16.87 20.98 21.49
CA THR A 458 -15.42 21.20 21.44
C THR A 458 -15.05 22.66 21.72
N ALA A 459 -15.85 23.61 21.21
CA ALA A 459 -15.69 25.04 21.48
C ALA A 459 -16.02 25.39 22.96
N ALA A 460 -17.02 24.73 23.55
CA ALA A 460 -17.34 24.87 24.96
C ALA A 460 -16.23 24.32 25.88
N ALA A 461 -15.61 23.20 25.51
CA ALA A 461 -14.48 22.62 26.24
C ALA A 461 -13.18 23.45 26.12
N LYS A 462 -13.03 24.26 25.07
CA LYS A 462 -11.88 25.15 24.84
C LYS A 462 -12.04 26.56 25.42
N ARG A 463 -13.18 26.91 26.03
CA ARG A 463 -13.35 28.22 26.70
C ARG A 463 -12.60 28.21 28.04
N PRO A 464 -11.57 29.06 28.24
CA PRO A 464 -10.95 29.20 29.56
C PRO A 464 -11.98 29.78 30.53
N LEU A 465 -12.13 29.16 31.70
CA LEU A 465 -12.81 29.73 32.87
C LEU A 465 -12.15 31.08 33.20
N ARG A 466 -12.67 32.17 32.63
CA ARG A 466 -12.40 33.54 33.11
C ARG A 466 -13.02 33.64 34.50
N ARG A 467 -12.25 33.21 35.51
CA ARG A 467 -12.48 33.53 36.91
C ARG A 467 -12.68 35.02 37.03
N THR A 468 -13.88 35.40 37.44
CA THR A 468 -14.28 36.71 37.94
C THR A 468 -13.44 37.07 39.17
N ARG A 469 -12.18 37.49 38.96
CA ARG A 469 -11.37 38.22 39.95
C ARG A 469 -11.48 39.71 39.67
N ARG A 470 -12.67 40.28 39.90
CA ARG A 470 -12.86 41.73 39.98
C ARG A 470 -13.99 42.08 40.94
N ALA A 471 -13.90 41.59 42.18
CA ALA A 471 -14.80 41.99 43.27
C ALA A 471 -14.14 41.95 44.68
N GLN A 472 -12.81 41.90 44.80
CA GLN A 472 -12.13 41.87 46.11
C GLN A 472 -10.97 42.88 46.26
N ARG A 473 -10.86 43.89 45.37
CA ARG A 473 -9.80 44.92 45.47
C ARG A 473 -10.31 46.33 45.82
N THR A 474 -11.55 46.45 46.27
CA THR A 474 -12.16 47.73 46.74
C THR A 474 -12.63 47.67 48.21
N ARG A 475 -12.10 46.75 49.04
CA ARG A 475 -12.39 46.72 50.50
C ARG A 475 -11.14 46.70 51.40
N ARG A 476 -9.99 47.18 50.92
CA ARG A 476 -8.76 47.33 51.73
C ARG A 476 -8.04 48.68 51.57
N GLN A 477 -8.77 49.71 51.15
CA GLN A 477 -8.40 51.12 51.35
C GLN A 477 -9.64 51.77 51.97
N GLY A 478 -9.66 51.83 53.30
CA GLY A 478 -10.83 52.22 54.08
C GLY A 478 -10.95 51.43 55.39
N ALA A 479 -9.86 51.41 56.17
CA ALA A 479 -9.82 51.15 57.61
C ALA A 479 -8.47 51.66 58.10
#